data_AF-A0A0M3JMX9-F1
#
_entry.id   AF-A0A0M3JMX9-F1
#
_cell.length_a   1.000
_cell.length_b   1.000
_cell.length_c   1.000
_cell.angle_alpha   90.00
_cell.angle_beta   90.00
_cell.angle_gamma   90.00
#
_symmetry.space_group_name_H-M   'P 1'
#
loop_
_entity.id
_entity.type
_entity.pdbx_description
1 polymer ?
#
loop_
_entity_poly.entity_id
_entity_poly.type
_entity_poly.pdbx_seq_one_letter_code
_entity_poly.pdbx_strand_id
1 'polypeptide(L)'
;LLLLLLLLLLLLLLLFQLLAKSIIKPGFEKIYAEGHKPLSKRAEWRLRKAERESTKGAEWYGMPATELTEERQRDLQILQMRDALDTKTHYKRNDRSVLPKYFEVGTIIENKADF
;
A
#
# COMPACT_ATOMS: atom_id res chain seq x y z
N LEU A 1 -57.50 19.59 18.42
CA LEU A 1 -57.05 18.82 17.24
C LEU A 1 -55.80 19.44 16.59
N LEU A 2 -55.86 20.71 16.15
CA LEU A 2 -54.73 21.41 15.51
C LEU A 2 -53.48 21.51 16.40
N LEU A 3 -53.66 21.85 17.70
CA LEU A 3 -52.57 21.95 18.68
C LEU A 3 -51.88 20.59 18.91
N LEU A 4 -52.65 19.51 18.95
CA LEU A 4 -52.14 18.14 19.12
C LEU A 4 -51.31 17.73 17.90
N LEU A 5 -51.77 18.09 16.70
CA LEU A 5 -51.07 17.83 15.44
C LEU A 5 -49.77 18.63 15.33
N LEU A 6 -49.77 19.89 15.79
CA LEU A 6 -48.57 20.72 15.85
C LEU A 6 -47.53 20.19 16.86
N LEU A 7 -47.98 19.73 18.03
CA LEU A 7 -47.11 19.10 19.03
C LEU A 7 -46.51 17.78 18.52
N LEU A 8 -47.30 16.97 17.82
CA LEU A 8 -46.81 15.73 17.19
C LEU A 8 -45.77 16.02 16.09
N LEU A 9 -45.99 17.06 15.28
CA LEU A 9 -45.05 17.49 14.24
C LEU A 9 -43.73 18.00 14.84
N LEU A 10 -43.79 18.76 15.93
CA LEU A 10 -42.61 19.24 16.65
C LEU A 10 -41.82 18.09 17.28
N LEU A 11 -42.50 17.09 17.85
CA LEU A 11 -41.88 15.90 18.40
C LEU A 11 -41.19 15.05 17.31
N LEU A 12 -41.82 14.92 16.14
CA LEU A 12 -41.25 14.20 15.00
C LEU A 12 -40.02 14.92 14.43
N LEU A 13 -40.06 16.25 14.35
CA LEU A 13 -38.93 17.06 13.91
C LEU A 13 -37.74 16.97 14.89
N LEU A 14 -38.03 16.98 16.20
CA LEU A 14 -37.01 16.79 17.24
C LEU A 14 -36.38 15.38 17.18
N LEU A 15 -37.20 14.35 16.98
CA LEU A 15 -36.72 12.97 16.80
C LEU A 15 -35.77 12.85 15.59
N PHE A 16 -36.12 13.48 14.47
CA PHE A 16 -35.28 13.46 13.27
C PHE A 16 -33.93 14.14 13.49
N GLN A 17 -33.91 15.28 14.19
CA GLN A 17 -32.68 15.99 14.56
C GLN A 17 -31.79 15.17 15.51
N LEU A 18 -32.38 14.40 16.42
CA LEU A 18 -31.65 13.49 17.31
C LEU A 18 -31.07 12.29 16.55
N LEU A 19 -31.84 11.69 15.64
CA LEU A 19 -31.40 10.54 14.84
C LEU A 19 -30.23 10.91 13.92
N ALA A 20 -30.26 12.10 13.31
CA ALA A 20 -29.19 12.61 12.44
C ALA A 20 -27.85 12.80 13.16
N LYS A 21 -27.87 13.06 14.47
CA LYS A 21 -26.68 13.20 15.32
C LYS A 21 -26.21 11.87 15.94
N SER A 22 -26.96 10.79 15.73
CA SER A 22 -26.66 9.49 16.33
C SER A 22 -25.64 8.69 15.50
N ILE A 23 -24.97 7.74 16.16
CA ILE A 23 -24.00 6.82 15.56
C ILE A 23 -24.71 5.82 14.61
N ILE A 24 -26.01 5.62 14.79
CA ILE A 24 -26.82 4.64 14.05
C ILE A 24 -27.34 5.28 12.76
N LYS A 25 -26.51 5.21 11.71
CA LYS A 25 -26.89 5.64 10.36
C LYS A 25 -27.58 4.49 9.61
N PRO A 26 -28.47 4.76 8.62
CA PRO A 26 -28.98 3.72 7.74
C PRO A 26 -27.82 2.99 7.04
N GLY A 27 -27.71 1.67 7.22
CA GLY A 27 -26.55 0.87 6.80
C GLY A 27 -25.58 0.48 7.92
N PHE A 28 -25.80 0.96 9.15
CA PHE A 28 -25.04 0.58 10.35
C PHE A 28 -25.02 -0.93 10.60
N GLU A 29 -26.11 -1.64 10.29
CA GLU A 29 -26.21 -3.09 10.43
C GLU A 29 -25.16 -3.85 9.60
N LYS A 30 -24.83 -3.37 8.40
CA LYS A 30 -23.79 -4.00 7.57
C LYS A 30 -22.41 -3.85 8.19
N ILE A 31 -22.11 -2.69 8.77
CA ILE A 31 -20.82 -2.41 9.41
C ILE A 31 -20.60 -3.30 10.64
N TYR A 32 -21.67 -3.63 11.38
CA TYR A 32 -21.60 -4.55 12.54
C TYR A 32 -21.68 -6.03 12.15
N ALA A 33 -22.48 -6.38 11.13
CA ALA A 33 -22.56 -7.73 10.60
C ALA A 33 -21.28 -8.15 9.85
N GLU A 34 -20.62 -7.19 9.19
CA GLU A 34 -19.24 -7.27 8.71
C GLU A 34 -18.24 -6.96 9.84
N GLY A 35 -18.58 -7.31 11.09
CA GLY A 35 -17.62 -7.29 12.18
C GLY A 35 -16.33 -8.01 11.80
N HIS A 36 -15.22 -7.63 12.46
CA HIS A 36 -13.90 -8.21 12.23
C HIS A 36 -14.00 -9.73 12.15
N LYS A 37 -13.97 -10.29 10.93
CA LYS A 37 -13.91 -11.74 10.74
C LYS A 37 -12.60 -12.17 11.38
N PRO A 38 -12.61 -12.88 12.52
CA PRO A 38 -11.37 -13.25 13.17
C PRO A 38 -10.65 -14.19 12.21
N LEU A 39 -9.60 -13.67 11.58
CA LEU A 39 -8.69 -14.50 10.82
C LEU A 39 -8.08 -15.49 11.80
N SER A 40 -7.87 -16.73 11.36
CA SER A 40 -7.08 -17.65 12.18
C SER A 40 -5.73 -17.01 12.49
N LYS A 41 -5.15 -17.26 13.66
CA LYS A 41 -3.81 -16.77 14.04
C LYS A 41 -2.77 -17.04 12.94
N ARG A 42 -2.89 -18.18 12.25
CA ARG A 42 -2.05 -18.54 11.09
C ARG A 42 -2.31 -17.65 9.88
N ALA A 43 -3.57 -17.36 9.55
CA ALA A 43 -3.91 -16.48 8.45
C ALA A 43 -3.42 -15.04 8.71
N GLU A 44 -3.58 -14.52 9.93
CA GLU A 44 -3.03 -13.21 10.29
C GLU A 44 -1.51 -13.16 10.19
N TRP A 45 -0.83 -14.21 10.67
CA TRP A 45 0.64 -14.29 10.56
C TRP A 45 1.10 -14.29 9.10
N ARG A 46 0.37 -14.99 8.20
CA ARG A 46 0.65 -14.98 6.76
C ARG A 46 0.45 -13.60 6.15
N LEU A 47 -0.62 -12.90 6.51
CA LEU A 47 -0.88 -11.53 6.02
C LEU A 47 0.22 -10.56 6.47
N ARG A 48 0.54 -10.53 7.77
CA ARG A 48 1.63 -9.70 8.30
C ARG A 48 3.00 -10.08 7.72
N LYS A 49 3.19 -11.33 7.31
CA LYS A 49 4.40 -11.76 6.61
C LYS A 49 4.41 -11.24 5.17
N ALA A 50 3.31 -11.35 4.44
CA ALA A 50 3.18 -10.81 3.08
C ALA A 50 3.37 -9.29 3.04
N GLU A 51 2.77 -8.55 3.98
CA GLU A 51 2.95 -7.09 4.13
C GLU A 51 4.40 -6.70 4.41
N ARG A 52 5.14 -7.52 5.17
CA ARG A 52 6.58 -7.30 5.40
C ARG A 52 7.46 -7.75 4.24
N GLU A 53 6.96 -8.63 3.37
CA GLU A 53 7.69 -9.11 2.20
C GLU A 53 7.45 -8.26 0.95
N SER A 54 6.40 -7.43 0.94
CA SER A 54 6.09 -6.50 -0.14
C SER A 54 6.98 -5.27 -0.13
N THR A 55 7.51 -4.89 1.04
CA THR A 55 8.43 -3.76 1.18
C THR A 55 9.68 -4.20 1.92
N LYS A 56 10.81 -3.54 1.67
CA LYS A 56 12.05 -3.78 2.42
C LYS A 56 12.00 -3.23 3.87
N GLY A 57 10.89 -2.58 4.24
CA GLY A 57 10.63 -2.01 5.55
C GLY A 57 11.05 -0.54 5.71
N ALA A 58 10.82 0.01 6.90
CA ALA A 58 11.08 1.41 7.22
C ALA A 58 12.58 1.78 7.15
N GLU A 59 13.46 0.83 7.47
CA GLU A 59 14.93 0.98 7.36
C GLU A 59 15.38 1.33 5.93
N TRP A 60 14.55 1.03 4.93
CA TRP A 60 14.84 1.30 3.53
C TRP A 60 13.69 2.06 2.87
N TYR A 61 13.15 3.06 3.59
CA TYR A 61 12.11 3.99 3.14
C TYR A 61 10.89 3.33 2.47
N GLY A 62 10.58 2.09 2.83
CA GLY A 62 9.46 1.36 2.25
C GLY A 62 9.65 0.93 0.80
N MET A 63 10.90 0.75 0.33
CA MET A 63 11.17 0.31 -1.05
C MET A 63 10.34 -0.94 -1.42
N PRO A 64 9.54 -0.88 -2.50
CA PRO A 64 8.65 -1.95 -2.91
C PRO A 64 9.44 -3.12 -3.54
N ALA A 65 8.85 -4.31 -3.47
CA ALA A 65 9.26 -5.45 -4.28
C ALA A 65 8.70 -5.29 -5.69
N THR A 66 9.50 -4.75 -6.62
CA THR A 66 9.11 -4.65 -8.03
C THR A 66 8.95 -6.04 -8.66
N GLU A 67 7.96 -6.17 -9.54
CA GLU A 67 7.72 -7.40 -10.29
C GLU A 67 8.89 -7.67 -11.26
N LEU A 68 9.35 -8.92 -11.29
CA LEU A 68 10.37 -9.39 -12.21
C LEU A 68 9.74 -9.70 -13.56
N THR A 69 9.59 -8.68 -14.40
CA THR A 69 9.31 -8.88 -15.83
C THR A 69 10.57 -9.35 -16.55
N GLU A 70 10.42 -9.99 -17.71
CA GLU A 70 11.58 -10.49 -18.48
C GLU A 70 12.56 -9.38 -18.88
N GLU A 71 12.06 -8.18 -19.18
CA GLU A 71 12.87 -6.99 -19.46
C GLU A 71 13.75 -6.64 -18.26
N ARG A 72 13.14 -6.50 -17.08
CA ARG A 72 13.87 -6.17 -15.85
C ARG A 72 14.87 -7.25 -15.49
N GLN A 73 14.55 -8.51 -15.75
CA GLN A 73 15.49 -9.61 -15.54
C GLN A 73 16.73 -9.48 -16.44
N ARG A 74 16.54 -9.15 -17.73
CA ARG A 74 17.65 -8.90 -18.67
C ARG A 74 18.50 -7.71 -18.24
N ASP A 75 17.87 -6.60 -17.85
CA ASP A 75 18.57 -5.41 -17.38
C ASP A 75 19.47 -5.73 -16.18
N LEU A 76 18.94 -6.47 -15.21
CA LEU A 76 19.71 -6.87 -14.03
C LEU A 76 20.85 -7.84 -14.37
N GLN A 77 20.68 -8.72 -15.37
CA GLN A 77 21.77 -9.59 -15.86
C GLN A 77 22.88 -8.77 -16.52
N ILE A 78 22.52 -7.76 -17.33
CA ILE A 78 23.50 -6.85 -17.95
C ILE A 78 24.30 -6.13 -16.85
N LEU A 79 23.63 -5.65 -15.80
CA LEU A 79 24.29 -5.03 -14.65
C LEU A 79 25.23 -6.01 -13.92
N GLN A 80 24.85 -7.29 -13.81
CA GLN A 80 25.73 -8.30 -13.23
C GLN A 80 26.98 -8.55 -14.07
N MET A 81 26.85 -8.52 -15.40
CA MET A 81 27.91 -8.74 -16.37
C MET A 81 28.66 -7.46 -16.79
N ARG A 82 28.50 -6.35 -16.05
CA ARG A 82 29.08 -5.04 -16.40
C ARG A 82 30.58 -5.04 -16.66
N ASP A 83 31.31 -5.99 -16.07
CA ASP A 83 32.75 -6.17 -16.24
C ASP A 83 33.13 -6.63 -17.66
N ALA A 84 32.22 -7.30 -18.36
CA ALA A 84 32.42 -7.75 -19.74
C ALA A 84 31.98 -6.71 -20.79
N LEU A 85 31.35 -5.61 -20.40
CA LEU A 85 30.79 -4.63 -21.33
C LEU A 85 31.84 -3.67 -21.89
N ASP A 86 32.75 -3.19 -21.05
CA ASP A 86 33.85 -2.31 -21.45
C ASP A 86 35.18 -2.90 -20.96
N THR A 87 36.13 -3.06 -21.88
CA THR A 87 37.46 -3.60 -21.60
C THR A 87 38.34 -2.61 -20.83
N LYS A 88 38.00 -1.32 -20.81
CA LYS A 88 38.79 -0.28 -20.14
C LYS A 88 38.41 -0.13 -18.67
N THR A 89 37.12 -0.15 -18.36
CA THR A 89 36.65 0.02 -16.98
C THR A 89 36.54 -1.32 -16.27
N HIS A 90 37.38 -1.53 -15.26
CA HIS A 90 37.32 -2.72 -14.43
C HIS A 90 36.45 -2.43 -13.19
N TYR A 91 35.34 -3.15 -13.05
CA TYR A 91 34.44 -2.98 -11.91
C TYR A 91 34.78 -3.97 -10.80
N LYS A 92 34.40 -3.64 -9.56
CA LYS A 92 34.43 -4.64 -8.48
C LYS A 92 33.46 -5.77 -8.81
N ARG A 93 33.97 -7.01 -8.73
CA ARG A 93 33.19 -8.24 -8.94
C ARG A 93 31.99 -8.29 -7.99
N ASN A 94 30.85 -8.76 -8.50
CA ASN A 94 29.66 -8.93 -7.70
C ASN A 94 29.82 -10.14 -6.75
N ASP A 95 29.53 -9.92 -5.46
CA ASP A 95 29.65 -10.94 -4.41
C ASP A 95 28.51 -11.99 -4.48
N ARG A 96 27.41 -11.66 -5.16
CA ARG A 96 26.19 -12.49 -5.21
C ARG A 96 25.77 -12.73 -6.65
N SER A 97 25.53 -13.99 -6.99
CA SER A 97 24.95 -14.40 -8.28
C SER A 97 23.43 -14.20 -8.35
N VAL A 98 22.77 -14.09 -7.21
CA VAL A 98 21.30 -13.99 -7.12
C VAL A 98 20.85 -12.55 -7.40
N LEU A 99 19.80 -12.42 -8.23
CA LEU A 99 19.17 -11.13 -8.53
C LEU A 99 18.53 -10.51 -7.27
N PRO A 100 18.62 -9.18 -7.10
CA PRO A 100 18.02 -8.51 -5.96
C PRO A 100 16.49 -8.61 -6.01
N LYS A 101 15.86 -8.90 -4.85
CA LYS A 101 14.40 -8.98 -4.70
C LYS A 101 13.72 -7.60 -4.70
N TYR A 102 14.36 -6.62 -4.07
CA TYR A 102 13.86 -5.24 -3.96
C TYR A 102 14.77 -4.34 -4.78
N PHE A 103 14.22 -3.69 -5.81
CA PHE A 103 14.93 -2.77 -6.69
C PHE A 103 13.94 -1.78 -7.29
N GLU A 104 14.42 -0.61 -7.71
CA GLU A 104 13.63 0.38 -8.45
C GLU A 104 14.47 0.86 -9.65
N VAL A 105 13.79 1.30 -10.70
CA VAL A 105 14.44 1.88 -11.89
C VAL A 105 14.17 3.38 -11.88
N GLY A 106 15.24 4.16 -11.76
CA GLY A 106 15.18 5.62 -11.79
C GLY A 106 15.81 6.18 -13.07
N THR A 107 15.40 7.39 -13.42
CA THR A 107 15.99 8.15 -14.52
C THR A 107 16.81 9.30 -13.96
N ILE A 108 17.97 9.56 -14.56
CA ILE A 108 18.82 10.69 -14.17
C ILE A 108 18.17 11.99 -14.67
N ILE A 109 18.01 12.96 -13.78
CA ILE A 109 17.57 14.32 -14.13
C ILE A 109 18.81 15.20 -14.14
N GLU A 110 19.14 15.76 -15.30
CA GLU A 110 20.33 16.60 -15.47
C GLU A 110 20.23 17.88 -14.65
N ASN A 111 21.35 18.28 -14.05
CA ASN A 111 21.44 19.51 -13.28
C ASN A 111 21.82 20.68 -14.21
N LYS A 112 21.23 21.85 -13.97
CA LYS A 112 21.51 23.08 -14.74
C LYS A 112 22.95 23.60 -14.63
N ALA A 113 23.74 23.05 -13.70
CA ALA A 113 25.11 23.48 -13.45
C ALA A 113 26.16 22.85 -14.39
N ASP A 114 25.82 21.76 -15.09
CA ASP A 114 26.74 21.04 -15.99
C ASP A 114 26.61 21.46 -17.47
N PHE A 115 26.01 22.62 -17.74
CA PHE A 115 25.87 23.22 -19.08
C PHE A 115 26.92 24.30 -19.35
#